data_AF-A0A951H3B8-F1
#
_entry.id   AF-A0A951H3B8-F1
#
_cell.length_a   1.000
_cell.length_b   1.000
_cell.length_c   1.000
_cell.angle_alpha   90.00
_cell.angle_beta   90.00
_cell.angle_gamma   90.00
#
_symmetry.space_group_name_H-M   'P 1'
#
loop_
_entity.id
_entity.type
_entity.pdbx_description
1 polymer ?
#
loop_
_entity_poly.entity_id
_entity_poly.type
_entity_poly.pdbx_seq_one_letter_code
_entity_poly.pdbx_strand_id
1 'polypeptide(L)'
;MAPTPITLDDIESLAIGSWILGTGGGGSPYLGLLNMRRLYAEGHRVGLLSPFDLDDDDLVAVVSNMGAPLVGQERLTDSRSIARAVQMQQEYSGADFRAVMSLEIGGGNGIQPLMAAA
;
A
#
# COMPACT_ATOMS: atom_id res chain seq x y z
N MET A 1 20.61 -1.19 -1.84
CA MET A 1 20.65 -2.15 -0.72
C MET A 1 19.47 -3.13 -0.83
N ALA A 2 19.46 -4.25 -0.11
CA ALA A 2 18.28 -5.13 -0.08
C ALA A 2 17.15 -4.46 0.73
N PRO A 3 15.87 -4.62 0.35
CA PRO A 3 14.75 -4.06 1.10
C PRO A 3 14.70 -4.59 2.54
N THR A 4 14.40 -3.71 3.50
CA THR A 4 14.23 -4.07 4.91
C THR A 4 12.90 -4.78 5.09
N PRO A 5 12.85 -5.99 5.67
CA PRO A 5 11.58 -6.68 5.91
C PRO A 5 10.65 -5.85 6.81
N ILE A 6 9.38 -5.73 6.42
CA ILE A 6 8.33 -5.15 7.27
C ILE A 6 7.65 -6.31 8.01
N THR A 7 7.54 -6.20 9.33
CA THR A 7 6.85 -7.19 10.16
C THR A 7 5.36 -6.91 10.25
N LEU A 8 4.58 -7.88 10.75
CA LEU A 8 3.15 -7.64 11.00
C LEU A 8 2.95 -6.55 12.05
N ASP A 9 3.78 -6.52 13.11
CA ASP A 9 3.72 -5.50 14.16
C ASP A 9 4.04 -4.09 13.63
N ASP A 10 4.92 -3.98 12.63
CA ASP A 10 5.16 -2.72 11.94
C ASP A 10 3.92 -2.25 11.18
N ILE A 11 3.18 -3.18 10.54
CA ILE A 11 1.94 -2.87 9.83
C ILE A 11 0.83 -2.43 10.81
N GLU A 12 0.72 -3.09 11.96
CA GLU A 12 -0.19 -2.68 13.05
C GLU A 12 0.13 -1.25 13.52
N SER A 13 1.41 -0.98 13.79
CA SER A 13 1.89 0.33 14.22
C SER A 13 1.65 1.39 13.15
N LEU A 14 1.91 1.06 11.88
CA LEU A 14 1.67 1.94 10.74
C LEU A 14 0.18 2.28 10.61
N ALA A 15 -0.72 1.30 10.73
CA ALA A 15 -2.16 1.52 10.63
C ALA A 15 -2.67 2.55 11.65
N ILE A 16 -2.16 2.48 12.89
CA ILE A 16 -2.50 3.42 13.97
C ILE A 16 -1.84 4.78 13.70
N GLY A 17 -0.54 4.77 13.43
CA GLY A 17 0.24 5.99 13.21
C GLY A 17 -0.26 6.79 12.02
N SER A 18 -0.58 6.14 10.89
CA SER A 18 -1.05 6.79 9.68
C SER A 18 -2.44 7.41 9.85
N TRP A 19 -3.31 6.80 10.67
CA TRP A 19 -4.61 7.38 10.99
C TRP A 19 -4.49 8.63 11.88
N ILE A 20 -3.59 8.60 12.87
CA ILE A 20 -3.30 9.75 13.74
C ILE A 20 -2.66 10.89 12.93
N LEU A 21 -1.58 10.58 12.21
CA LEU A 21 -0.80 11.57 11.45
C LEU A 21 -1.53 12.07 10.21
N GLY A 22 -2.46 11.28 9.67
CA GLY A 22 -3.39 11.72 8.63
C GLY A 22 -4.51 12.61 9.14
N THR A 23 -4.56 12.93 10.45
CA THR A 23 -5.57 13.81 11.07
C THR A 23 -7.02 13.37 10.86
N GLY A 24 -7.24 12.05 10.72
CA GLY A 24 -8.55 11.46 10.40
C GLY A 24 -8.88 11.38 8.91
N GLY A 25 -7.97 11.80 8.02
CA GLY A 25 -8.08 11.69 6.57
C GLY A 25 -7.53 10.37 5.99
N GLY A 26 -7.62 10.23 4.66
CA GLY A 26 -7.10 9.08 3.91
C GLY A 26 -7.85 7.75 4.10
N GLY A 27 -9.04 7.80 4.71
CA GLY A 27 -9.91 6.64 4.92
C GLY A 27 -9.51 5.76 6.10
N SER A 28 -10.41 4.91 6.58
CA SER A 28 -10.15 4.02 7.72
C SER A 28 -9.10 2.95 7.36
N PRO A 29 -8.09 2.69 8.23
CA PRO A 29 -7.10 1.65 7.99
C PRO A 29 -7.64 0.23 8.20
N TYR A 30 -8.80 0.08 8.87
CA TYR A 30 -9.25 -1.20 9.43
C TYR A 30 -9.33 -2.34 8.41
N LEU A 31 -9.98 -2.11 7.25
CA LEU A 31 -10.13 -3.14 6.22
C LEU A 31 -8.79 -3.45 5.52
N GLY A 32 -7.93 -2.45 5.37
CA GLY A 32 -6.57 -2.65 4.83
C GLY A 32 -5.72 -3.50 5.77
N LEU A 33 -5.78 -3.23 7.07
CA LEU A 33 -5.08 -3.98 8.10
C LEU A 33 -5.55 -5.45 8.16
N LEU A 34 -6.86 -5.69 8.08
CA LEU A 34 -7.42 -7.05 8.00
C LEU A 34 -6.91 -7.82 6.78
N ASN A 35 -6.83 -7.17 5.62
CA ASN A 35 -6.24 -7.76 4.42
C ASN A 35 -4.76 -8.11 4.64
N MET A 36 -3.96 -7.19 5.19
CA MET A 36 -2.55 -7.45 5.46
C MET A 36 -2.32 -8.59 6.44
N ARG A 37 -3.10 -8.67 7.53
CA ARG A 37 -3.06 -9.82 8.46
C ARG A 37 -3.31 -11.14 7.75
N ARG A 38 -4.31 -11.18 6.88
CA ARG A 38 -4.64 -12.37 6.10
C ARG A 38 -3.50 -12.74 5.14
N LEU A 39 -2.98 -11.78 4.37
CA LEU A 39 -1.86 -12.01 3.45
C LEU A 39 -0.61 -12.52 4.19
N TYR A 40 -0.31 -11.96 5.36
CA TYR A 40 0.82 -12.41 6.17
C TYR A 40 0.60 -13.82 6.74
N ALA A 41 -0.63 -14.19 7.11
CA ALA A 41 -0.98 -15.54 7.51
C ALA A 41 -0.87 -16.55 6.35
N GLU A 42 -1.14 -16.10 5.11
CA GLU A 42 -0.97 -16.87 3.87
C GLU A 42 0.50 -16.96 3.41
N GLY A 43 1.43 -16.30 4.12
CA GLY A 43 2.88 -16.40 3.87
C GLY A 43 3.48 -15.24 3.05
N HIS A 44 2.68 -14.28 2.60
CA HIS A 44 3.16 -13.10 1.88
C HIS A 44 3.98 -12.18 2.79
N ARG A 45 4.98 -11.51 2.23
CA ARG A 45 5.85 -10.57 2.96
C ARG A 45 6.19 -9.39 2.07
N VAL A 46 6.33 -8.22 2.67
CA VAL A 46 6.71 -6.99 1.97
C VAL A 46 8.00 -6.42 2.55
N GLY A 47 8.74 -5.70 1.72
CA GLY A 47 9.97 -5.01 2.10
C GLY A 47 9.86 -3.50 1.92
N LEU A 48 10.55 -2.76 2.77
CA LEU A 48 10.75 -1.32 2.66
C LEU A 48 12.02 -1.04 1.88
N LEU A 49 11.89 -0.36 0.74
CA LEU A 49 13.02 0.17 -0.03
C LEU A 49 13.30 1.61 0.41
N SER A 50 14.56 1.93 0.68
CA SER A 50 14.96 3.32 0.93
C SER A 50 14.88 4.13 -0.36
N PRO A 51 14.38 5.38 -0.34
CA PRO A 51 14.41 6.24 -1.52
C PRO A 51 15.84 6.55 -2.00
N PHE A 52 16.85 6.46 -1.11
CA PHE A 52 18.26 6.63 -1.48
C PHE A 52 18.88 5.40 -2.16
N ASP A 53 18.13 4.29 -2.23
CA ASP A 53 18.52 3.07 -2.95
C ASP A 53 17.88 2.98 -4.34
N LEU A 54 17.13 4.00 -4.78
CA LEU A 54 16.57 4.11 -6.13
C LEU A 54 17.59 4.73 -7.09
N ASP A 55 17.63 4.21 -8.31
CA ASP A 55 18.37 4.82 -9.41
C ASP A 55 17.60 6.02 -9.98
N ASP A 56 18.29 6.97 -10.64
CA ASP A 56 17.67 8.21 -11.15
C ASP A 56 16.50 7.96 -12.12
N ASP A 57 16.53 6.84 -12.84
CA ASP A 57 15.52 6.44 -13.83
C ASP A 57 14.51 5.40 -13.27
N ASP A 58 14.61 4.99 -12.00
CA ASP A 58 13.66 4.06 -11.39
C ASP A 58 12.28 4.72 -11.26
N LEU A 59 11.24 4.02 -11.73
CA LEU A 59 9.86 4.46 -11.59
C LEU A 59 9.22 3.90 -10.32
N VAL A 60 8.46 4.75 -9.61
CA VAL A 60 7.69 4.37 -8.43
C VAL A 60 6.20 4.58 -8.68
N ALA A 61 5.41 3.53 -8.51
CA ALA A 61 3.96 3.62 -8.59
C ALA A 61 3.39 4.26 -7.32
N VAL A 62 2.73 5.40 -7.48
CA VAL A 62 2.01 6.07 -6.39
C VAL A 62 0.59 5.48 -6.31
N VAL A 63 0.30 4.80 -5.21
CA VAL A 63 -0.94 4.05 -5.00
C VAL A 63 -1.79 4.73 -3.94
N SER A 64 -3.07 4.88 -4.25
CA SER A 64 -4.08 5.45 -3.35
C SER A 64 -5.46 4.95 -3.74
N ASN A 65 -6.42 5.07 -2.84
CA ASN A 65 -7.83 4.90 -3.17
C ASN A 65 -8.54 6.26 -3.12
N MET A 66 -9.45 6.47 -4.06
CA MET A 66 -10.24 7.69 -4.16
C MET A 66 -11.71 7.33 -4.39
N GLY A 67 -12.61 7.99 -3.67
CA GLY A 67 -14.05 7.78 -3.81
C GLY A 67 -14.81 8.08 -2.52
N ALA A 68 -16.10 7.76 -2.53
CA ALA A 68 -16.95 7.93 -1.37
C ALA A 68 -16.59 6.90 -0.27
N PRO A 69 -16.33 7.34 0.98
CA PRO A 69 -16.00 6.42 2.07
C PRO A 69 -17.05 5.33 2.30
N LEU A 70 -18.34 5.65 2.13
CA LEU A 70 -19.44 4.72 2.31
C LEU A 70 -19.35 3.52 1.36
N VAL A 71 -18.98 3.75 0.09
CA VAL A 71 -18.85 2.67 -0.91
C VAL A 71 -17.75 1.69 -0.50
N GLY A 72 -16.65 2.19 0.07
CA GLY A 72 -15.57 1.34 0.57
C GLY A 72 -15.96 0.49 1.78
N GLN A 73 -17.02 0.85 2.50
CA GLN A 73 -17.55 0.03 3.61
C GLN A 73 -18.49 -1.06 3.11
N GLU A 74 -19.24 -0.82 2.03
CA GLU A 74 -20.18 -1.78 1.43
C GLU A 74 -19.48 -2.77 0.51
N ARG A 75 -18.46 -2.31 -0.22
CA ARG A 75 -17.65 -3.11 -1.14
C ARG A 75 -16.28 -3.35 -0.54
N LEU A 76 -16.09 -4.54 0.02
CA LEU A 76 -14.82 -4.95 0.62
C LEU A 76 -13.66 -4.80 -0.36
N THR A 77 -12.54 -4.29 0.13
CA THR A 77 -11.31 -4.11 -0.64
C THR A 77 -10.64 -5.46 -0.88
N ASP A 78 -10.39 -5.79 -2.14
CA ASP A 78 -9.58 -6.93 -2.57
C ASP A 78 -8.17 -6.43 -2.93
N SER A 79 -7.14 -6.91 -2.22
CA SER A 79 -5.74 -6.51 -2.44
C SER A 79 -5.31 -6.67 -3.90
N ARG A 80 -5.82 -7.71 -4.57
CA ARG A 80 -5.50 -8.00 -5.98
C ARG A 80 -6.00 -6.91 -6.94
N SER A 81 -7.05 -6.18 -6.57
CA SER A 81 -7.54 -5.06 -7.39
C SER A 81 -6.51 -3.93 -7.45
N ILE A 82 -5.82 -3.68 -6.35
CA ILE A 82 -4.79 -2.63 -6.25
C ILE A 82 -3.54 -3.06 -7.01
N ALA A 83 -3.07 -4.30 -6.79
CA ALA A 83 -1.95 -4.87 -7.53
C ALA A 83 -2.23 -4.88 -9.05
N ARG A 84 -3.46 -5.22 -9.46
CA ARG A 84 -3.85 -5.19 -10.87
C ARG A 84 -3.82 -3.78 -11.46
N ALA A 85 -4.20 -2.75 -10.69
CA ALA A 85 -4.11 -1.37 -11.16
C ALA A 85 -2.65 -0.96 -11.44
N VAL A 86 -1.70 -1.37 -10.59
CA VAL A 86 -0.26 -1.14 -10.82
C VAL A 86 0.21 -1.87 -12.09
N GLN A 87 -0.15 -3.15 -12.25
CA GLN A 87 0.19 -3.92 -13.45
C GLN A 87 -0.37 -3.31 -14.73
N MET A 88 -1.64 -2.87 -14.71
CA MET A 88 -2.26 -2.20 -15.85
C MET A 88 -1.55 -0.89 -16.21
N GLN A 89 -1.07 -0.16 -15.20
CA GLN A 89 -0.30 1.06 -15.45
C GLN A 89 1.05 0.74 -16.11
N GLN A 90 1.73 -0.34 -15.71
CA GLN A 90 2.95 -0.81 -16.38
C GLN A 90 2.68 -1.23 -17.84
N GLU A 91 1.59 -1.99 -18.07
CA GLU A 91 1.16 -2.41 -19.41
C GLU A 91 0.88 -1.20 -20.32
N TYR A 92 0.23 -0.16 -19.77
CA TYR A 92 -0.11 1.04 -20.51
C TYR A 92 1.10 1.95 -20.79
N SER A 93 1.98 2.13 -19.79
CA SER A 93 3.17 3.00 -19.93
C SER A 93 4.30 2.33 -20.71
N GLY A 94 4.31 1.00 -20.79
CA GLY A 94 5.42 0.22 -21.34
C GLY A 94 6.67 0.25 -20.45
N ALA A 95 6.52 0.53 -19.15
CA ALA A 95 7.62 0.61 -18.19
C ALA A 95 7.27 -0.10 -16.87
N ASP A 96 8.25 -0.77 -16.29
CA ASP A 96 8.10 -1.45 -15.01
C ASP A 96 8.33 -0.49 -13.83
N PHE A 97 7.62 -0.72 -12.73
CA PHE A 97 7.85 0.02 -11.49
C PHE A 97 8.81 -0.73 -10.58
N ARG A 98 9.82 -0.02 -10.07
CA ARG A 98 10.76 -0.55 -9.08
C ARG A 98 10.14 -0.70 -7.70
N ALA A 99 9.21 0.19 -7.34
CA ALA A 99 8.56 0.20 -6.05
C ALA A 99 7.15 0.77 -6.13
N VAL A 100 6.39 0.60 -5.04
CA VAL A 100 5.09 1.25 -4.80
C VAL A 100 5.20 2.13 -3.56
N MET A 101 4.47 3.26 -3.54
CA MET A 101 4.39 4.15 -2.38
C MET A 101 3.00 4.74 -2.21
N SER A 102 2.69 5.25 -1.01
CA SER A 102 1.43 5.94 -0.76
C SER A 102 1.43 7.33 -1.39
N LEU A 103 0.28 7.78 -1.86
CA LEU A 103 0.08 9.18 -2.29
C LEU A 103 0.19 10.18 -1.12
N GLU A 104 -0.27 9.78 0.05
CA GLU A 104 -0.35 10.63 1.24
C GLU A 104 -0.20 9.81 2.51
N ILE A 105 0.10 10.49 3.62
CA ILE A 105 -0.11 9.92 4.94
C ILE A 105 -1.62 9.93 5.25
N GLY A 106 -2.17 8.76 5.57
CA GLY A 106 -3.59 8.59 5.87
C GLY A 106 -3.88 7.16 6.28
N GLY A 107 -5.00 6.91 6.97
CA GLY A 107 -5.27 5.58 7.52
C GLY A 107 -5.24 4.47 6.47
N GLY A 108 -6.26 4.45 5.61
CA GLY A 108 -6.41 3.47 4.54
C GLY A 108 -5.35 3.65 3.45
N ASN A 109 -5.14 4.89 2.98
CA ASN A 109 -4.16 5.22 1.95
C ASN A 109 -2.71 4.90 2.34
N GLY A 110 -2.39 4.90 3.63
CA GLY A 110 -1.09 4.47 4.17
C GLY A 110 -0.86 2.96 4.07
N ILE A 111 -1.91 2.14 3.92
CA ILE A 111 -1.80 0.68 3.81
C ILE A 111 -1.90 0.19 2.35
N GLN A 112 -2.47 0.98 1.44
CA GLN A 112 -2.68 0.56 0.05
C GLN A 112 -1.42 0.02 -0.66
N PRO A 113 -0.23 0.63 -0.53
CA PRO A 113 0.97 0.12 -1.21
C PRO A 113 1.44 -1.22 -0.65
N LEU A 114 1.25 -1.46 0.66
CA LEU A 114 1.58 -2.75 1.27
C LEU A 114 0.70 -3.87 0.70
N MET A 115 -0.58 -3.61 0.47
CA MET A 115 -1.48 -4.56 -0.17
C MET A 115 -1.16 -4.77 -1.65
N ALA A 116 -0.66 -3.74 -2.34
CA ALA A 116 -0.23 -3.86 -3.73
C ALA A 116 1.05 -4.70 -3.88
N ALA A 117 1.97 -4.58 -2.90
CA ALA A 117 3.27 -5.23 -2.91
C ALA A 117 3.27 -6.68 -2.39
N ALA A 118 2.30 -7.04 -1.55
CA ALA A 118 2.18 -8.37 -0.93
C ALA A 118 1.64 -9.41 -1.90
#